data_AF-A0A437JU19-F1
#
_entry.id   AF-A0A437JU19-F1
#
_cell.length_a   1.000
_cell.length_b   1.000
_cell.length_c   1.000
_cell.angle_alpha   90.00
_cell.angle_beta   90.00
_cell.angle_gamma   90.00
#
_symmetry.space_group_name_H-M   'P 1'
#
loop_
_entity.id
_entity.type
_entity.pdbx_description
1 polymer ?
#
loop_
_entity_poly.entity_id
_entity_poly.type
_entity_poly.pdbx_seq_one_letter_code
_entity_poly.pdbx_strand_id
1 'polypeptide(L)'
;MLAAGCGTAPPVADPPAPPPMDPPVAAQAPAASAPTVAAAPAAAPSTPSHAPAADALLGRLLAFHERFRTLPAADAAREQARLAADGSAEATLQLAWALGLPQAPGRAPGDLTRALALLDPLARGDSPEAPLARLLLARLTEQRRLEEQLDRQAQQQRDLQRRNDQLREQLDALRAIERSLGPRQSAPASAPRTP
;
A
#
# COMPACT_ATOMS: atom_id res chain seq x y z
N MET A 1 17.61 -0.38 -20.63
CA MET A 1 18.83 -0.09 -19.84
C MET A 1 18.39 0.36 -18.46
N LEU A 2 18.71 -0.43 -17.44
CA LEU A 2 18.56 -0.08 -16.04
C LEU A 2 19.61 0.95 -15.63
N ALA A 3 19.25 1.86 -14.72
CA ALA A 3 20.21 2.51 -13.83
C ALA A 3 19.62 2.55 -12.43
N ALA A 4 20.22 1.72 -11.56
CA ALA A 4 19.96 1.61 -10.13
C ALA A 4 20.61 2.77 -9.37
N GLY A 5 19.95 3.25 -8.32
CA GLY A 5 20.52 4.18 -7.35
C GLY A 5 20.43 3.58 -5.95
N CYS A 6 21.52 2.99 -5.47
CA CYS A 6 21.67 2.55 -4.08
C CYS A 6 22.14 3.73 -3.23
N GLY A 7 21.37 4.07 -2.19
CA GLY A 7 21.75 5.03 -1.16
C GLY A 7 22.47 4.32 0.00
N THR A 8 23.71 4.73 0.26
CA THR A 8 24.57 4.25 1.36
C THR A 8 24.18 4.92 2.68
N ALA A 9 24.05 4.13 3.75
CA ALA A 9 23.81 4.58 5.12
C ALA A 9 25.14 4.98 5.82
N PRO A 10 25.14 5.97 6.73
CA PRO A 10 26.35 6.39 7.46
C PRO A 10 26.69 5.44 8.63
N PRO A 11 27.98 5.36 9.05
CA PRO A 11 28.43 4.52 10.14
C PRO A 11 28.11 5.13 11.52
N VAL A 12 27.62 4.31 12.44
CA VAL A 12 27.48 4.67 13.87
C VAL A 12 28.80 4.35 14.58
N ALA A 13 29.31 5.32 15.32
CA ALA A 13 30.54 5.23 16.10
C ALA A 13 30.27 4.64 17.50
N ASP A 14 31.12 3.71 17.94
CA ASP A 14 31.10 3.11 19.28
C ASP A 14 31.56 4.11 20.37
N PRO A 15 30.87 4.18 21.52
CA PRO A 15 31.38 4.91 22.68
C PRO A 15 32.42 4.10 23.49
N PRO A 16 33.42 4.76 24.11
CA PRO A 16 34.54 4.11 24.81
C PRO A 16 34.19 3.64 26.23
N ALA A 17 34.88 2.58 26.68
CA ALA A 17 34.75 1.96 27.99
C ALA A 17 35.40 2.79 29.13
N PRO A 18 34.84 2.79 30.36
CA PRO A 18 35.48 3.37 31.54
C PRO A 18 36.52 2.43 32.21
N PRO A 19 37.51 3.01 32.94
CA PRO A 19 38.73 2.35 33.45
C PRO A 19 38.57 1.53 34.75
N PRO A 20 39.60 0.74 35.16
CA PRO A 20 39.51 -0.25 36.23
C PRO A 20 39.72 0.36 37.62
N MET A 21 39.16 -0.28 38.65
CA MET A 21 39.52 -0.08 40.05
C MET A 21 39.83 -1.44 40.69
N ASP A 22 41.09 -1.65 41.10
CA ASP A 22 41.53 -2.76 41.96
C ASP A 22 41.43 -2.36 43.47
N PRO A 23 41.78 -3.23 44.43
CA PRO A 23 40.88 -3.95 45.33
C PRO A 23 40.97 -3.37 46.77
N PRO A 24 40.33 -3.97 47.81
CA PRO A 24 41.14 -4.86 48.64
C PRO A 24 40.39 -5.95 49.44
N VAL A 25 41.24 -6.79 50.03
CA VAL A 25 41.06 -7.64 51.22
C VAL A 25 40.59 -9.07 50.98
N ALA A 26 41.60 -9.94 51.04
CA ALA A 26 41.48 -11.37 51.23
C ALA A 26 40.77 -11.72 52.55
N ALA A 27 39.83 -12.67 52.47
CA ALA A 27 39.42 -13.49 53.59
C ALA A 27 39.34 -14.96 53.15
N GLN A 28 39.94 -15.78 53.99
CA GLN A 28 40.26 -17.21 53.92
C GLN A 28 39.15 -18.18 53.44
N ALA A 29 39.63 -19.29 52.84
CA ALA A 29 38.87 -20.47 52.45
C ALA A 29 38.19 -21.22 53.62
N PRO A 30 37.14 -21.98 53.33
CA PRO A 30 37.30 -23.44 53.39
C PRO A 30 36.68 -24.16 52.18
N ALA A 31 37.21 -25.36 51.92
CA ALA A 31 36.80 -26.25 50.84
C ALA A 31 35.28 -26.52 50.84
N ALA A 32 34.63 -26.28 49.71
CA ALA A 32 33.28 -26.71 49.43
C ALA A 32 33.20 -27.26 47.99
N SER A 33 32.65 -28.46 47.91
CA SER A 33 32.47 -29.33 46.76
C SER A 33 32.12 -28.61 45.46
N ALA A 34 32.81 -28.95 44.37
CA ALA A 34 32.40 -28.55 43.02
C ALA A 34 31.00 -29.10 42.74
N PRO A 35 29.97 -28.27 42.49
CA PRO A 35 28.80 -28.75 41.78
C PRO A 35 29.24 -28.92 40.33
N THR A 36 29.13 -30.14 39.82
CA THR A 36 29.08 -30.40 38.38
C THR A 36 28.06 -29.45 37.79
N VAL A 37 28.53 -28.44 37.03
CA VAL A 37 27.65 -27.64 36.19
C VAL A 37 27.12 -28.59 35.14
N ALA A 38 25.93 -29.15 35.39
CA ALA A 38 25.15 -29.82 34.38
C ALA A 38 25.01 -28.81 33.24
N ALA A 39 25.62 -29.12 32.10
CA ALA A 39 25.50 -28.33 30.89
C ALA A 39 24.01 -28.15 30.60
N ALA A 40 23.52 -26.93 30.82
CA ALA A 40 22.22 -26.53 30.34
C ALA A 40 22.20 -26.80 28.83
N PRO A 41 21.20 -27.52 28.30
CA PRO A 41 21.13 -27.74 26.87
C PRO A 41 21.03 -26.35 26.22
N ALA A 42 21.95 -26.06 25.31
CA ALA A 42 21.91 -24.88 24.48
C ALA A 42 20.51 -24.76 23.87
N ALA A 43 19.79 -23.68 24.21
CA ALA A 43 18.51 -23.38 23.63
C ALA A 43 18.71 -23.24 22.11
N ALA A 44 18.30 -24.27 21.37
CA ALA A 44 18.25 -24.22 19.92
C ALA A 44 17.34 -23.03 19.53
N PRO A 45 17.69 -22.28 18.47
CA PRO A 45 16.81 -21.23 17.96
C PRO A 45 15.46 -21.86 17.62
N SER A 46 14.41 -21.44 18.32
CA SER A 46 13.05 -21.88 18.06
C SER A 46 12.65 -21.33 16.71
N THR A 47 12.75 -22.13 15.65
CA THR A 47 12.07 -21.80 14.41
C THR A 47 10.58 -21.72 14.74
N PRO A 48 9.87 -20.62 14.41
CA PRO A 48 8.44 -20.55 14.64
C PRO A 48 7.79 -21.66 13.80
N SER A 49 7.35 -22.71 14.48
CA SER A 49 6.60 -23.80 13.87
C SER A 49 5.29 -23.20 13.35
N HIS A 50 5.18 -23.07 12.03
CA HIS A 50 3.91 -22.74 11.40
C HIS A 50 2.96 -23.90 11.66
N ALA A 51 1.82 -23.62 12.28
CA ALA A 51 0.81 -24.64 12.51
C ALA A 51 0.24 -25.07 11.14
N PRO A 52 0.15 -26.38 10.83
CA PRO A 52 -0.31 -26.87 9.53
C PRO A 52 -1.73 -26.39 9.15
N ALA A 53 -2.55 -26.02 10.14
CA ALA A 53 -3.87 -25.42 9.92
C ALA A 53 -3.80 -24.00 9.31
N ALA A 54 -2.80 -23.20 9.68
CA ALA A 54 -2.61 -21.85 9.13
C ALA A 54 -2.20 -21.91 7.65
N ASP A 55 -1.31 -22.85 7.30
CA ASP A 55 -0.90 -23.08 5.92
C ASP A 55 -2.08 -23.54 5.05
N ALA A 56 -2.92 -24.42 5.57
CA ALA A 56 -4.14 -24.87 4.88
C ALA A 56 -5.18 -23.75 4.69
N LEU A 57 -5.34 -22.85 5.67
CA LEU A 57 -6.19 -21.66 5.54
C LEU A 57 -5.65 -20.73 4.43
N LEU A 58 -4.35 -20.42 4.45
CA LEU A 58 -3.74 -19.57 3.46
C LEU A 58 -3.87 -20.15 2.04
N GLY A 59 -3.61 -21.45 1.87
CA GLY A 59 -3.77 -22.14 0.60
C GLY A 59 -5.20 -22.06 0.06
N ARG A 60 -6.21 -22.25 0.92
CA ARG A 60 -7.63 -22.12 0.54
C ARG A 60 -8.00 -20.69 0.14
N LEU A 61 -7.50 -19.68 0.85
CA LEU A 61 -7.75 -18.28 0.55
C LEU A 61 -7.11 -17.84 -0.76
N LEU A 62 -5.87 -18.23 -1.02
CA LEU A 62 -5.20 -17.95 -2.31
C LEU A 62 -5.91 -18.63 -3.47
N ALA A 63 -6.28 -19.90 -3.31
CA ALA A 63 -7.02 -20.63 -4.34
C ALA A 63 -8.41 -20.02 -4.57
N PHE A 64 -9.10 -19.55 -3.52
CA PHE A 64 -10.32 -18.77 -3.65
C PHE A 64 -10.09 -17.47 -4.44
N HIS A 65 -9.05 -16.70 -4.09
CA HIS A 65 -8.72 -15.44 -4.74
C HIS A 65 -8.51 -15.59 -6.26
N GLU A 66 -7.67 -16.56 -6.66
CA GLU A 66 -7.39 -16.81 -8.07
C GLU A 66 -8.66 -17.20 -8.84
N ARG A 67 -9.50 -18.07 -8.26
CA ARG A 67 -10.79 -18.43 -8.87
C ARG A 67 -11.72 -17.22 -8.97
N PHE A 68 -11.86 -16.45 -7.89
CA PHE A 68 -12.77 -15.29 -7.81
C PHE A 68 -12.49 -14.24 -8.89
N ARG A 69 -11.21 -14.00 -9.20
CA ARG A 69 -10.81 -13.02 -10.23
C ARG A 69 -11.21 -13.41 -11.66
N THR A 70 -11.49 -14.68 -11.90
CA THR A 70 -11.88 -15.20 -13.22
C THR A 70 -13.39 -15.38 -13.39
N LEU A 71 -14.16 -15.21 -12.31
CA LEU A 71 -15.61 -15.37 -12.33
C LEU A 71 -16.27 -14.21 -13.11
N PRO A 72 -17.30 -14.49 -13.93
CA PRO A 72 -18.12 -13.43 -14.50
C PRO A 72 -18.91 -12.72 -13.39
N ALA A 73 -19.30 -11.46 -13.63
CA ALA A 73 -19.89 -10.60 -12.62
C ALA A 73 -21.13 -11.20 -11.91
N ALA A 74 -21.99 -11.90 -12.65
CA ALA A 74 -23.19 -12.53 -12.07
C ALA A 74 -22.84 -13.66 -11.09
N ASP A 75 -21.84 -14.47 -11.41
CA ASP A 75 -21.42 -15.58 -10.55
C ASP A 75 -20.57 -15.09 -9.37
N ALA A 76 -19.77 -14.03 -9.58
CA ALA A 76 -19.07 -13.35 -8.50
C ALA A 76 -20.05 -12.79 -7.45
N ALA A 77 -21.15 -12.17 -7.88
CA ALA A 77 -22.19 -11.67 -6.98
C ALA A 77 -22.89 -12.80 -6.20
N ARG A 78 -23.16 -13.94 -6.86
CA ARG A 78 -23.72 -15.14 -6.20
C ARG A 78 -22.75 -15.70 -5.16
N GLU A 79 -21.47 -15.76 -5.48
CA GLU A 79 -20.44 -16.24 -4.56
C GLU A 79 -20.31 -15.32 -3.34
N GLN A 80 -20.30 -14.00 -3.54
CA GLN A 80 -20.32 -13.03 -2.44
C GLN A 80 -21.54 -13.19 -1.55
N ALA A 81 -22.73 -13.41 -2.13
CA ALA A 81 -23.95 -13.67 -1.36
C ALA A 81 -23.86 -14.97 -0.56
N ARG A 82 -23.28 -16.03 -1.15
CA ARG A 82 -23.03 -17.30 -0.46
C ARG A 82 -22.10 -17.12 0.74
N LEU A 83 -20.99 -16.42 0.57
CA LEU A 83 -20.03 -16.13 1.64
C LEU A 83 -20.65 -15.27 2.75
N ALA A 84 -21.48 -14.30 2.38
CA ALA A 84 -22.20 -13.47 3.35
C ALA A 84 -23.21 -14.28 4.18
N ALA A 85 -23.82 -15.31 3.58
CA ALA A 85 -24.77 -16.18 4.27
C ALA A 85 -24.10 -17.23 5.17
N ASP A 86 -22.89 -17.67 4.82
CA ASP A 86 -22.10 -18.64 5.60
C ASP A 86 -21.72 -18.08 6.98
N GLY A 87 -21.17 -16.86 7.02
CA GLY A 87 -20.89 -16.16 8.27
C GLY A 87 -19.73 -16.73 9.10
N SER A 88 -19.05 -17.79 8.65
CA SER A 88 -17.81 -18.25 9.28
C SER A 88 -16.69 -17.20 9.20
N ALA A 89 -15.70 -17.31 10.08
CA ALA A 89 -14.53 -16.43 10.08
C ALA A 89 -13.77 -16.49 8.74
N GLU A 90 -13.62 -17.70 8.18
CA GLU A 90 -13.01 -17.90 6.86
C GLU A 90 -13.86 -17.33 5.73
N ALA A 91 -15.19 -17.55 5.72
CA ALA A 91 -16.06 -16.94 4.72
C ALA A 91 -16.06 -15.41 4.80
N THR A 92 -15.96 -14.85 6.01
CA THR A 92 -15.82 -13.41 6.25
C THR A 92 -14.51 -12.87 5.68
N LEU A 93 -13.39 -13.58 5.87
CA LEU A 93 -12.10 -13.25 5.24
C LEU A 93 -12.20 -13.28 3.70
N GLN A 94 -12.78 -14.35 3.15
CA GLN A 94 -12.96 -14.51 1.70
C GLN A 94 -13.82 -13.39 1.12
N LEU A 95 -14.93 -13.07 1.77
CA LEU A 95 -15.83 -11.99 1.37
C LEU A 95 -15.13 -10.63 1.43
N ALA A 96 -14.42 -10.33 2.52
CA ALA A 96 -13.67 -9.08 2.64
C ALA A 96 -12.58 -8.96 1.55
N TRP A 97 -11.88 -10.04 1.24
CA TRP A 97 -10.90 -10.06 0.15
C TRP A 97 -11.58 -9.82 -1.21
N ALA A 98 -12.71 -10.49 -1.47
CA ALA A 98 -13.50 -10.32 -2.68
C ALA A 98 -13.98 -8.88 -2.90
N LEU A 99 -14.43 -8.21 -1.83
CA LEU A 99 -14.90 -6.82 -1.85
C LEU A 99 -13.74 -5.80 -1.94
N GLY A 100 -12.57 -6.12 -1.39
CA GLY A 100 -11.39 -5.25 -1.44
C GLY A 100 -10.67 -5.20 -2.80
N LEU A 101 -10.99 -6.13 -3.71
CA LEU A 101 -10.38 -6.22 -5.03
C LEU A 101 -10.70 -4.99 -5.90
N PRO A 102 -9.69 -4.23 -6.38
CA PRO A 102 -9.96 -2.99 -7.08
C PRO A 102 -10.65 -3.17 -8.44
N GLN A 103 -10.44 -4.34 -9.06
CA GLN A 103 -11.06 -4.75 -10.32
C GLN A 103 -12.02 -5.94 -10.12
N ALA A 104 -12.67 -6.02 -8.95
CA ALA A 104 -13.64 -7.08 -8.69
C ALA A 104 -14.77 -7.07 -9.74
N PRO A 105 -15.15 -8.24 -10.28
CA PRO A 105 -16.34 -8.34 -11.13
C PRO A 105 -17.57 -7.85 -10.36
N GLY A 106 -18.27 -6.85 -10.89
CA GLY A 106 -19.48 -6.30 -10.23
C GLY A 106 -19.21 -5.37 -9.04
N ARG A 107 -17.99 -4.80 -8.91
CA ARG A 107 -17.64 -3.85 -7.84
C ARG A 107 -18.66 -2.71 -7.71
N ALA A 108 -19.19 -2.53 -6.50
CA ALA A 108 -20.08 -1.45 -6.13
C ALA A 108 -19.30 -0.33 -5.37
N PRO A 109 -19.78 0.92 -5.45
CA PRO A 109 -19.24 1.98 -4.61
C PRO A 109 -19.48 1.65 -3.13
N GLY A 110 -18.41 1.66 -2.32
CA GLY A 110 -18.49 1.37 -0.88
C GLY A 110 -18.08 -0.06 -0.48
N ASP A 111 -17.81 -0.96 -1.44
CA ASP A 111 -17.36 -2.32 -1.15
C ASP A 111 -16.08 -2.35 -0.29
N LEU A 112 -15.15 -1.42 -0.53
CA LEU A 112 -13.93 -1.30 0.27
C LEU A 112 -14.23 -0.96 1.74
N THR A 113 -15.18 -0.04 1.98
CA THR A 113 -15.62 0.31 3.34
C THR A 113 -16.29 -0.87 4.02
N ARG A 114 -17.13 -1.61 3.29
CA ARG A 114 -17.77 -2.82 3.79
C ARG A 114 -16.74 -3.90 4.13
N ALA A 115 -15.72 -4.09 3.30
CA ALA A 115 -14.63 -5.03 3.53
C ALA A 115 -13.87 -4.70 4.83
N LEU A 116 -13.51 -3.43 5.03
CA LEU A 116 -12.86 -2.97 6.25
C LEU A 116 -13.72 -3.24 7.50
N ALA A 117 -15.02 -2.95 7.42
CA ALA A 117 -15.96 -3.18 8.52
C ALA A 117 -16.11 -4.67 8.89
N LEU A 118 -16.00 -5.59 7.91
CA LEU A 118 -16.04 -7.03 8.14
C LEU A 118 -14.76 -7.55 8.81
N LEU A 119 -13.59 -7.00 8.43
CA LEU A 119 -12.29 -7.44 8.96
C LEU A 119 -12.02 -6.95 10.37
N ASP A 120 -12.54 -5.78 10.72
CA ASP A 120 -12.25 -5.11 11.99
C ASP A 120 -12.59 -5.93 13.26
N PRO A 121 -13.80 -6.54 13.40
CA PRO A 121 -14.07 -7.42 14.54
C PRO A 121 -13.23 -8.70 14.50
N LEU A 122 -12.98 -9.26 13.31
CA LEU A 122 -12.20 -10.48 13.16
C LEU A 122 -10.73 -10.27 13.52
N ALA A 123 -10.18 -9.11 13.18
CA ALA A 123 -8.82 -8.71 13.51
C ALA A 123 -8.62 -8.51 15.02
N ARG A 124 -9.67 -8.10 15.76
CA ARG A 124 -9.63 -7.93 17.22
C ARG A 124 -9.79 -9.24 17.99
N GLY A 125 -10.26 -10.30 17.35
CA GLY A 125 -10.38 -11.62 17.97
C GLY A 125 -9.04 -12.38 18.06
N ASP A 126 -9.13 -13.59 18.60
CA ASP A 126 -8.02 -14.56 18.75
C ASP A 126 -8.26 -15.84 17.93
N SER A 127 -9.07 -15.75 16.88
CA SER A 127 -9.29 -16.86 15.96
C SER A 127 -8.04 -17.12 15.11
N PRO A 128 -7.85 -18.32 14.53
CA PRO A 128 -6.71 -18.60 13.65
C PRO A 128 -6.64 -17.68 12.41
N GLU A 129 -7.78 -17.06 12.05
CA GLU A 129 -7.92 -16.07 10.97
C GLU A 129 -7.42 -14.66 11.36
N ALA A 130 -7.37 -14.34 12.65
CA ALA A 130 -7.12 -12.99 13.14
C ALA A 130 -5.80 -12.36 12.65
N PRO A 131 -4.65 -13.09 12.60
CA PRO A 131 -3.40 -12.52 12.07
C PRO A 131 -3.53 -12.09 10.61
N LEU A 132 -4.23 -12.88 9.79
CA LEU A 132 -4.45 -12.57 8.39
C LEU A 132 -5.47 -11.45 8.22
N ALA A 133 -6.51 -11.41 9.06
CA ALA A 133 -7.47 -10.30 9.08
C ALA A 133 -6.78 -8.97 9.38
N ARG A 134 -5.84 -8.93 10.35
CA ARG A 134 -5.02 -7.74 10.66
C ARG A 134 -4.17 -7.31 9.46
N LEU A 135 -3.53 -8.26 8.78
CA LEU A 135 -2.73 -7.98 7.58
C LEU A 135 -3.59 -7.40 6.45
N LEU A 136 -4.74 -8.01 6.17
CA LEU A 136 -5.67 -7.53 5.15
C LEU A 136 -6.25 -6.17 5.51
N LEU A 137 -6.60 -5.94 6.78
CA LEU A 137 -7.12 -4.67 7.26
C LEU A 137 -6.11 -3.54 7.03
N ALA A 138 -4.84 -3.76 7.37
CA ALA A 138 -3.76 -2.81 7.10
C ALA A 138 -3.66 -2.51 5.60
N ARG A 139 -3.67 -3.56 4.77
CA ARG A 139 -3.55 -3.43 3.31
C ARG A 139 -4.71 -2.68 2.67
N LEU A 140 -5.95 -2.97 3.06
CA LEU A 140 -7.13 -2.32 2.51
C LEU A 140 -7.25 -0.87 3.01
N THR A 141 -6.74 -0.56 4.20
CA THR A 141 -6.67 0.82 4.70
C THR A 141 -5.68 1.65 3.88
N GLU A 142 -4.52 1.09 3.55
CA GLU A 142 -3.58 1.72 2.62
C GLU A 142 -4.20 1.91 1.24
N GLN A 143 -4.91 0.91 0.72
CA GLN A 143 -5.60 1.01 -0.55
C GLN A 143 -6.60 2.18 -0.54
N ARG A 144 -7.41 2.34 0.51
CA ARG A 144 -8.34 3.47 0.62
C ARG A 144 -7.62 4.80 0.58
N ARG A 145 -6.52 4.94 1.32
CA ARG A 145 -5.69 6.15 1.32
C ARG A 145 -5.13 6.46 -0.07
N LEU A 146 -4.70 5.45 -0.81
CA LEU A 146 -4.20 5.60 -2.18
C LEU A 146 -5.31 5.99 -3.15
N GLU A 147 -6.49 5.37 -3.05
CA GLU A 147 -7.68 5.73 -3.84
C GLU A 147 -8.05 7.21 -3.60
N GLU A 148 -8.08 7.66 -2.33
CA GLU A 148 -8.33 9.07 -1.98
C GLU A 148 -7.27 10.03 -2.55
N GLN A 149 -6.00 9.63 -2.60
CA GLN A 149 -4.92 10.43 -3.19
C GLN A 149 -5.05 10.53 -4.71
N LEU A 150 -5.39 9.42 -5.37
CA LEU A 150 -5.64 9.39 -6.82
C LEU A 150 -6.80 10.30 -7.20
N ASP A 151 -7.89 10.27 -6.43
CA ASP A 151 -9.05 11.14 -6.67
C ASP A 151 -8.70 12.62 -6.55
N ARG A 152 -7.90 13.00 -5.54
CA ARG A 152 -7.40 14.37 -5.38
C ARG A 152 -6.50 14.80 -6.54
N GLN A 153 -5.60 13.93 -6.98
CA GLN A 153 -4.72 14.20 -8.12
C GLN A 153 -5.51 14.34 -9.42
N ALA A 154 -6.50 13.48 -9.67
CA ALA A 154 -7.38 13.57 -10.83
C ALA A 154 -8.18 14.88 -10.84
N GLN A 155 -8.64 15.35 -9.68
CA GLN A 155 -9.33 16.63 -9.58
C GLN A 155 -8.39 17.81 -9.88
N GLN A 156 -7.18 17.81 -9.31
CA GLN A 156 -6.17 18.84 -9.60
C GLN A 156 -5.81 18.90 -11.09
N GLN A 157 -5.65 17.75 -11.74
CA GLN A 157 -5.36 17.68 -13.18
C GLN A 157 -6.47 18.32 -14.01
N ARG A 158 -7.75 18.04 -13.69
CA ARG A 158 -8.90 18.66 -14.38
C ARG A 158 -8.94 20.17 -14.19
N ASP A 159 -8.65 20.65 -12.99
CA ASP A 159 -8.65 22.08 -12.69
C ASP A 159 -7.49 22.83 -13.37
N LEU A 160 -6.30 22.21 -13.44
CA LEU A 160 -5.17 22.74 -14.20
C LEU A 160 -5.45 22.75 -15.71
N GLN A 161 -6.09 21.71 -16.23
CA GLN A 161 -6.49 21.64 -17.64
C GLN A 161 -7.48 22.78 -17.98
N ARG A 162 -8.50 23.01 -17.15
CA ARG A 162 -9.43 24.13 -17.32
C ARG A 162 -8.74 25.48 -17.34
N ARG A 163 -7.78 25.71 -16.43
CA ARG A 163 -6.98 26.94 -16.42
C ARG A 163 -6.13 27.09 -17.68
N ASN A 164 -5.56 25.99 -18.18
CA ASN A 164 -4.78 26.01 -19.42
C ASN A 164 -5.66 26.39 -20.62
N ASP A 165 -6.87 25.83 -20.69
CA ASP A 165 -7.83 26.14 -21.76
C ASP A 165 -8.29 27.60 -21.70
N GLN A 166 -8.54 28.14 -20.49
CA GLN A 166 -8.84 29.57 -20.31
C GLN A 166 -7.68 30.48 -20.75
N LEU A 167 -6.44 30.12 -20.42
CA LEU A 167 -5.26 30.89 -20.84
C LEU A 167 -5.06 30.82 -22.36
N ARG A 168 -5.34 29.67 -22.98
CA ARG A 168 -5.32 29.53 -24.44
C ARG A 168 -6.35 30.42 -25.11
N GLU A 169 -7.59 30.44 -24.60
CA GLU A 169 -8.64 31.31 -25.11
C GLU A 169 -8.25 32.79 -25.01
N GLN A 170 -7.64 33.21 -23.90
CA GLN A 170 -7.12 34.58 -23.76
C GLN A 170 -6.00 34.90 -24.75
N LEU A 171 -5.04 33.98 -24.94
CA LEU A 171 -3.97 34.17 -25.91
C LEU A 171 -4.52 34.27 -27.34
N ASP A 172 -5.50 33.45 -27.69
CA ASP A 172 -6.12 33.49 -29.02
C ASP A 172 -6.95 34.76 -29.21
N ALA A 173 -7.63 35.26 -28.17
CA ALA A 173 -8.28 36.56 -28.17
C ALA A 173 -7.28 37.72 -28.37
N LEU A 174 -6.13 37.68 -27.68
CA LEU A 174 -5.06 38.67 -27.85
C LEU A 174 -4.48 38.62 -29.27
N ARG A 175 -4.24 37.43 -29.83
CA ARG A 175 -3.80 37.27 -31.22
C ARG A 175 -4.82 37.79 -32.22
N ALA A 176 -6.11 37.64 -31.94
CA ALA A 176 -7.16 38.21 -32.78
C ALA A 176 -7.13 39.74 -32.77
N ILE A 177 -6.90 40.34 -31.60
CA ILE A 177 -6.71 41.80 -31.45
C ILE A 177 -5.47 42.24 -32.23
N GLU A 178 -4.32 41.58 -32.05
CA GLU A 178 -3.09 41.89 -32.80
C GLU A 178 -3.31 41.83 -34.31
N ARG A 179 -4.02 40.82 -34.81
CA ARG A 179 -4.35 40.70 -36.23
C ARG A 179 -5.27 41.82 -36.72
N SER A 180 -6.19 42.30 -35.87
CA SER A 180 -7.08 43.42 -36.20
C SER A 180 -6.39 44.80 -36.15
N LEU A 181 -5.30 44.93 -35.39
CA LEU A 181 -4.48 46.14 -35.27
C LEU A 181 -3.30 46.16 -36.26
N GLY A 182 -2.89 45.01 -36.79
CA GLY A 182 -1.93 44.87 -37.89
C GLY A 182 -2.39 45.63 -39.14
N PRO A 183 -1.47 45.96 -40.07
CA PRO A 183 -1.67 47.03 -41.04
C PRO A 183 -2.95 46.78 -41.82
N ARG A 184 -3.86 47.77 -41.81
CA ARG A 184 -4.89 47.91 -42.84
C ARG A 184 -4.15 47.84 -44.17
N GLN A 185 -4.13 46.66 -44.78
CA GLN A 185 -4.14 46.47 -46.22
C GLN A 185 -3.83 47.77 -46.97
N SER A 186 -2.56 48.16 -47.00
CA SER A 186 -2.08 49.13 -47.96
C SER A 186 -2.32 48.44 -49.29
N ALA A 187 -3.40 48.85 -49.94
CA ALA A 187 -3.89 48.34 -51.20
C ALA A 187 -2.74 48.21 -52.21
N PRO A 188 -2.79 47.24 -53.15
CA PRO A 188 -1.77 47.12 -54.18
C PRO A 188 -1.66 48.45 -54.92
N ALA A 189 -0.52 49.14 -54.76
CA ALA A 189 -0.24 50.37 -55.48
C ALA A 189 -0.21 50.04 -56.98
N SER A 190 -1.17 50.63 -57.71
CA SER A 190 -1.32 50.53 -59.15
C SER A 190 0.00 50.85 -59.86
N ALA A 191 0.34 50.02 -60.86
CA ALA A 191 1.58 50.02 -61.63
C ALA A 191 1.91 51.36 -62.32
N PRO A 192 3.19 51.64 -62.61
CA PRO A 192 3.62 52.92 -63.16
C PRO A 192 3.29 53.03 -64.65
N ARG A 193 2.66 54.14 -65.06
CA ARG A 193 2.66 54.59 -66.45
C ARG A 193 3.71 55.68 -66.61
N THR A 194 4.72 55.35 -67.40
CA THR A 194 5.87 56.14 -67.88
C THR A 194 5.44 57.15 -68.98
N PRO A 195 6.34 58.11 -69.36
CA PRO A 195 6.00 59.52 -69.62
C PRO A 195 5.32 59.81 -70.97
#